data_AF-A0A7C4JRV4-F1
#
_entry.id   AF-A0A7C4JRV4-F1
#
_cell.length_a   1.000
_cell.length_b   1.000
_cell.length_c   1.000
_cell.angle_alpha   90.00
_cell.angle_beta   90.00
_cell.angle_gamma   90.00
#
_symmetry.space_group_name_H-M   'P 1'
#
loop_
_entity.id
_entity.type
_entity.pdbx_description
1 polymer ?
#
loop_
_entity_poly.entity_id
_entity_poly.type
_entity_poly.pdbx_seq_one_letter_code
_entity_poly.pdbx_strand_id
1 'polypeptide(L)'
;MRIDLIISGFGGQGVLFAGNLIALAAMREGYEVTYLPVYGPEMRGGTCNCTVIISKNEIASPLVYSPSFLIIMNYPSFLKFIPQA
;
A
#
# COMPACT_ATOMS: atom_id res chain seq x y z
N MET A 1 -4.51 17.68 1.81
CA MET A 1 -3.93 16.73 0.84
C MET A 1 -3.88 15.37 1.53
N ARG A 2 -4.47 14.37 0.89
CA ARG A 2 -4.45 12.97 1.34
C ARG A 2 -4.12 12.12 0.13
N ILE A 3 -3.15 11.22 0.29
CA ILE A 3 -2.77 10.22 -0.72
C ILE A 3 -3.06 8.86 -0.11
N ASP A 4 -3.93 8.10 -0.76
CA ASP A 4 -4.17 6.70 -0.44
C ASP A 4 -3.52 5.83 -1.52
N LEU A 5 -2.47 5.08 -1.17
CA LEU A 5 -1.68 4.27 -2.09
C LEU A 5 -1.79 2.78 -1.72
N ILE A 6 -2.06 1.92 -2.70
CA ILE A 6 -1.92 0.47 -2.54
C ILE A 6 -0.80 -0.03 -3.45
N ILE A 7 0.14 -0.78 -2.88
CA ILE A 7 1.21 -1.46 -3.59
C ILE A 7 0.99 -2.95 -3.44
N SER A 8 1.04 -3.73 -4.52
CA SER A 8 0.78 -5.16 -4.48
C SER A 8 1.61 -5.94 -5.49
N GLY A 9 1.86 -7.21 -5.18
CA GLY A 9 2.69 -8.09 -5.98
C GLY A 9 2.84 -9.45 -5.34
N PHE A 10 3.84 -10.21 -5.80
CA PHE A 10 4.25 -11.46 -5.17
C PHE A 10 5.28 -11.24 -4.06
N GLY A 11 5.28 -12.12 -3.07
CA GLY A 11 6.34 -12.19 -2.07
C GLY A 11 7.73 -12.27 -2.72
N GLY A 12 8.64 -11.39 -2.30
CA GLY A 12 9.99 -11.26 -2.87
C GLY A 12 10.18 -10.12 -3.89
N GLN A 13 9.11 -9.46 -4.35
CA GLN A 13 9.21 -8.33 -5.27
C GLN A 13 9.53 -6.98 -4.61
N GLY A 14 9.66 -6.93 -3.28
CA GLY A 14 9.94 -5.70 -2.54
C GLY A 14 8.71 -4.82 -2.27
N VAL A 15 7.49 -5.32 -2.45
CA VAL A 15 6.22 -4.59 -2.22
C VAL A 15 6.17 -3.91 -0.84
N LEU A 16 6.40 -4.68 0.23
CA LEU A 16 6.38 -4.16 1.61
C LEU A 16 7.51 -3.16 1.87
N PHE A 17 8.68 -3.40 1.27
CA PHE A 17 9.83 -2.50 1.38
C PHE A 17 9.54 -1.15 0.73
N ALA A 18 8.95 -1.15 -0.48
CA ALA A 18 8.57 0.07 -1.17
C ALA A 18 7.56 0.90 -0.36
N GLY A 19 6.52 0.24 0.20
CA GLY A 19 5.54 0.94 1.02
C GLY A 19 6.13 1.53 2.31
N ASN A 20 7.02 0.78 2.97
CA ASN A 20 7.72 1.26 4.16
C ASN A 20 8.66 2.44 3.83
N LEU A 21 9.40 2.36 2.72
CA LEU A 21 10.28 3.45 2.28
C LEU A 21 9.51 4.75 2.02
N ILE A 22 8.35 4.65 1.35
CA ILE A 22 7.46 5.80 1.10
C ILE A 22 6.92 6.36 2.42
N ALA A 23 6.48 5.49 3.33
CA ALA A 23 5.98 5.89 4.64
C ALA A 23 7.04 6.65 5.45
N LEU A 24 8.27 6.12 5.51
CA LEU A 24 9.41 6.75 6.18
C LEU A 24 9.78 8.09 5.56
N ALA A 25 9.78 8.19 4.24
CA ALA A 25 10.03 9.46 3.54
C ALA A 25 8.97 10.50 3.88
N ALA A 26 7.69 10.13 3.85
CA ALA A 26 6.58 11.04 4.17
C ALA A 26 6.61 11.49 5.65
N MET A 27 6.93 10.60 6.59
CA MET A 27 7.10 10.97 7.99
C MET A 27 8.26 11.96 8.19
N ARG A 28 9.38 11.80 7.46
CA ARG A 28 10.52 12.74 7.51
C ARG A 28 10.17 14.13 7.00
N GLU A 29 9.22 14.22 6.07
CA GLU A 29 8.68 15.48 5.54
C GLU A 29 7.57 16.08 6.43
N GLY A 30 7.28 15.48 7.59
CA GLY A 30 6.31 16.01 8.56
C GLY A 30 4.84 15.69 8.25
N TYR A 31 4.58 14.67 7.43
CA TYR A 31 3.21 14.19 7.19
C TYR A 31 2.79 13.13 8.22
N GLU A 32 1.49 13.07 8.48
CA GLU A 32 0.85 11.94 9.16
C GLU A 32 0.78 10.76 8.20
N VAL A 33 1.18 9.58 8.66
CA VAL A 33 1.28 8.39 7.82
C VAL A 33 0.67 7.19 8.50
N THR A 34 -0.01 6.35 7.72
CA THR A 34 -0.40 5.00 8.14
C THR A 34 0.09 3.98 7.14
N TYR A 35 0.71 2.92 7.64
CA TYR A 35 1.25 1.81 6.86
C TYR A 35 0.60 0.51 7.32
N LEU A 36 -0.15 -0.14 6.43
CA LEU A 36 -0.83 -1.41 6.70
C LEU A 36 -0.33 -2.49 5.73
N PRO A 37 0.58 -3.38 6.16
CA PRO A 37 1.01 -4.52 5.36
C PRO A 37 0.00 -5.67 5.44
N VAL A 38 -0.19 -6.37 4.34
CA VAL A 38 -0.98 -7.60 4.24
C VAL A 38 -0.18 -8.64 3.48
N TYR A 39 0.13 -9.74 4.15
CA TYR A 39 0.84 -10.88 3.58
C TYR A 39 0.35 -12.16 4.22
N GLY A 40 0.33 -13.24 3.43
CA GLY A 40 0.03 -14.58 3.93
C GLY A 40 1.27 -15.28 4.51
N PRO A 41 1.11 -16.49 5.06
CA PRO A 41 2.21 -17.32 5.52
C PRO A 41 3.13 -17.78 4.37
N GLU A 42 2.74 -17.59 3.11
CA GLU A 42 3.57 -17.91 1.96
C GLU A 42 4.73 -16.91 1.83
N MET A 43 5.90 -17.30 2.35
CA MET A 43 7.13 -16.49 2.27
C MET A 43 7.59 -16.22 0.82
N ARG A 44 7.13 -16.99 -0.18
CA ARG A 44 7.38 -16.81 -1.62
C ARG A 44 6.17 -17.24 -2.45
N GLY A 45 5.90 -16.53 -3.54
CA GLY A 45 4.86 -16.87 -4.52
C GLY A 45 3.43 -16.49 -4.12
N GLY A 46 3.16 -16.30 -2.83
CA GLY A 46 1.90 -15.71 -2.36
C GLY A 46 1.77 -14.23 -2.74
N THR A 47 0.54 -13.75 -2.82
CA THR A 47 0.27 -12.32 -3.03
C THR A 47 0.49 -11.55 -1.73
N CYS A 48 1.22 -10.44 -1.80
CA CYS A 48 1.31 -9.48 -0.72
C CYS A 48 0.91 -8.09 -1.22
N ASN A 49 0.43 -7.28 -0.29
CA ASN A 49 0.13 -5.87 -0.55
C ASN A 49 0.46 -5.03 0.68
N CYS A 50 0.61 -3.74 0.49
CA CYS A 50 0.61 -2.78 1.57
C CYS A 50 -0.18 -1.54 1.16
N THR A 51 -0.88 -0.99 2.13
CA THR A 51 -1.58 0.28 2.01
C THR A 51 -0.76 1.35 2.72
N VAL A 52 -0.50 2.46 2.03
CA VAL A 52 0.19 3.64 2.57
C VAL A 52 -0.76 4.83 2.45
N ILE A 53 -1.06 5.46 3.58
CA ILE A 53 -1.88 6.67 3.63
C ILE A 53 -0.98 7.79 4.08
N ILE A 54 -0.95 8.90 3.34
CA ILE A 54 -0.16 10.10 3.65
C ILE A 54 -1.13 11.27 3.74
N SER A 55 -1.10 12.02 4.83
CA SER A 55 -2.04 13.11 5.09
C SER A 55 -1.36 14.27 5.80
N LYS A 56 -1.86 15.49 5.57
CA LYS A 56 -1.47 16.68 6.37
C LYS A 56 -2.18 16.74 7.72
N ASN A 57 -3.27 16.00 7.87
CA ASN A 57 -4.10 15.93 9.07
C ASN A 57 -4.10 14.49 9.61
N GLU A 58 -4.53 14.32 10.85
CA GLU A 58 -4.68 13.02 11.51
C GLU A 58 -5.44 11.99 10.65
N ILE A 59 -4.98 10.75 10.67
CA ILE A 59 -5.57 9.64 9.91
C ILE A 59 -6.42 8.79 10.86
N ALA A 60 -7.74 8.92 10.76
CA ALA A 60 -8.68 8.18 11.61
C ALA A 60 -8.80 6.68 11.28
N SER A 61 -8.47 6.26 10.04
CA SER A 61 -8.60 4.86 9.61
C SER A 61 -7.53 4.47 8.58
N PRO A 62 -6.93 3.27 8.72
CA PRO A 62 -5.99 2.69 7.76
C PRO A 62 -6.65 2.05 6.53
N LEU A 63 -7.98 1.99 6.47
CA LEU A 63 -8.71 1.30 5.40
C LEU A 63 -8.93 2.21 4.18
N VAL A 64 -8.62 1.69 3.00
CA VAL A 64 -8.75 2.40 1.71
C VAL A 64 -9.70 1.62 0.81
N TYR A 65 -10.84 2.25 0.48
CA TYR A 65 -11.82 1.69 -0.46
C TYR A 65 -11.56 2.15 -1.90
N SER A 66 -11.16 3.41 -2.08
CA SER A 66 -10.86 4.00 -3.38
C SER A 66 -9.46 4.62 -3.33
N PRO A 67 -8.41 3.89 -3.75
CA PRO A 67 -7.04 4.38 -3.69
C PRO A 67 -6.83 5.50 -4.72
N SER A 68 -6.08 6.53 -4.33
CA SER A 68 -5.62 7.58 -5.24
C SER A 68 -4.64 7.03 -6.27
N PHE A 69 -3.81 6.05 -5.87
CA PHE A 69 -2.81 5.42 -6.71
C PHE A 69 -2.71 3.91 -6.44
N LEU A 70 -2.41 3.17 -7.49
CA LEU A 70 -2.18 1.73 -7.45
C LEU A 70 -0.82 1.40 -8.08
N ILE A 71 0.00 0.63 -7.37
CA ILE A 71 1.20 -0.01 -7.92
C ILE A 71 0.95 -1.51 -7.91
N ILE A 72 0.77 -2.10 -9.08
CA ILE A 72 0.40 -3.50 -9.24
C ILE A 72 1.51 -4.23 -10.00
N MET A 73 2.11 -5.23 -9.38
CA MET A 73 3.26 -5.97 -9.92
C MET A 73 2.93 -7.44 -10.27
N ASN A 74 1.66 -7.83 -10.17
CA ASN A 74 1.17 -9.14 -10.60
C ASN A 74 -0.30 -9.09 -11.07
N TYR A 75 -0.71 -10.10 -11.83
CA TYR A 75 -2.06 -10.19 -12.37
C TYR A 75 -3.15 -10.48 -11.31
N PRO A 76 -2.94 -11.35 -10.30
CA PRO A 76 -3.95 -11.58 -9.28
C PRO A 76 -4.31 -10.32 -8.48
N SER A 77 -3.34 -9.45 -8.17
CA SER A 77 -3.64 -8.20 -7.47
C SER A 77 -4.26 -7.15 -8.39
N PHE A 78 -3.98 -7.19 -9.70
CA PHE A 78 -4.71 -6.38 -10.68
C PHE A 78 -6.21 -6.67 -10.63
N LEU A 79 -6.59 -7.95 -10.72
CA LEU A 79 -8.00 -8.35 -10.64
C LEU A 79 -8.64 -8.00 -9.29
N LYS A 80 -7.85 -8.00 -8.20
CA LYS A 80 -8.34 -7.69 -6.86
C LYS A 80 -8.59 -6.20 -6.61
N PHE A 81 -7.71 -5.33 -7.10
CA PHE A 81 -7.69 -3.91 -6.70
C PHE A 81 -8.13 -2.94 -7.78
N ILE A 82 -8.27 -3.38 -9.03
CA ILE A 82 -8.81 -2.50 -10.07
C ILE A 82 -10.24 -2.08 -9.69
N PRO A 83 -10.62 -0.80 -9.86
CA PRO A 83 -12.00 -0.37 -9.68
C PRO A 83 -12.92 -1.19 -10.58
N GLN A 84 -13.95 -1.80 -10.00
CA GLN A 84 -15.03 -2.41 -10.78
C GLN A 84 -16.00 -1.29 -11.16
N ALA A 85 -16.25 -1.16 -12.46
CA ALA A 85 -17.21 -0.21 -13.01
C ALA A 85 -18.65 -0.67 -12.81
#